data_AF-A0A1J7GWF9-F1
#
_entry.id   AF-A0A1J7GWF9-F1
#
_cell.length_a   1.000
_cell.length_b   1.000
_cell.length_c   1.000
_cell.angle_alpha   90.00
_cell.angle_beta   90.00
_cell.angle_gamma   90.00
#
_symmetry.space_group_name_H-M   'P 1'
#
loop_
_entity.id
_entity.type
_entity.pdbx_description
1 polymer ?
#
loop_
_entity_poly.entity_id
_entity_poly.type
_entity_poly.pdbx_seq_one_letter_code
_entity_poly.pdbx_strand_id
1 'polypeptide(L)' 'MESSRRAVESYWRSRLIDSATSDEDKVTPVYKLEEICELLRSSHVSIVKEVSEFVLKRLEHKSPIVKQKLKA' A
#
# COMPACT_ATOMS: atom_id res chain seq x y z
N MET A 1 18.93 14.17 9.73
CA MET A 1 17.86 13.52 10.53
C MET A 1 16.53 13.48 9.78
N GLU A 2 16.12 14.52 9.05
CA GLU A 2 14.83 14.54 8.33
C GLU A 2 14.71 13.52 7.18
N SER A 3 15.80 13.25 6.44
CA SER A 3 15.83 12.21 5.40
C SER A 3 15.56 10.80 5.96
N SER A 4 16.16 10.47 7.11
CA SER A 4 15.95 9.18 7.78
C SER A 4 14.50 9.02 8.25
N ARG A 5 13.89 10.08 8.79
CA ARG A 5 12.47 10.06 9.18
C ARG A 5 11.56 9.79 7.99
N ARG A 6 11.78 10.51 6.88
CA ARG A 6 11.00 10.34 5.64
C ARG A 6 11.12 8.93 5.08
N ALA A 7 12.33 8.35 5.11
CA ALA A 7 12.55 6.97 4.66
C ALA A 7 11.78 5.95 5.52
N VAL A 8 11.78 6.13 6.84
CA VAL A 8 11.00 5.27 7.76
C VAL A 8 9.50 5.40 7.48
N GLU A 9 8.98 6.62 7.32
CA GLU A 9 7.57 6.86 6.99
C GLU A 9 7.18 6.25 5.64
N SER A 10 8.06 6.36 4.63
CA SER A 10 7.87 5.73 3.31
C SER A 10 7.83 4.20 3.42
N TYR A 11 8.74 3.61 4.19
CA TYR A 11 8.76 2.16 4.44
C TYR A 11 7.46 1.66 5.08
N TRP A 12 6.94 2.36 6.10
CA TRP A 12 5.68 1.99 6.74
C TRP A 12 4.49 2.07 5.78
N ARG A 13 4.46 3.09 4.91
CA ARG A 13 3.44 3.23 3.86
C ARG A 13 3.48 2.09 2.85
N SER A 14 4.67 1.69 2.40
CA SER A 14 4.83 0.50 1.55
C SER A 14 4.33 -0.77 2.26
N ARG A 15 4.64 -0.92 3.55
CA ARG A 15 4.27 -2.10 4.32
C ARG A 15 2.76 -2.25 4.52
N LEU A 16 2.02 -1.14 4.60
CA LEU A 16 0.56 -1.16 4.61
C LEU A 16 0.01 -1.77 3.31
N ILE A 17 0.55 -1.37 2.16
CA ILE A 17 0.18 -1.93 0.86
C ILE A 17 0.55 -3.42 0.77
N ASP A 18 1.75 -3.80 1.21
CA ASP A 18 2.19 -5.20 1.20
C ASP A 18 1.29 -6.08 2.09
N SER A 19 0.84 -5.58 3.25
CA SER A 19 -0.09 -6.31 4.13
C SER A 19 -1.48 -6.48 3.50
N ALA A 20 -1.99 -5.44 2.84
CA ALA A 20 -3.28 -5.48 2.16
C ALA A 20 -3.27 -6.32 0.87
N THR A 21 -2.08 -6.62 0.34
CA THR A 21 -1.90 -7.36 -0.91
C THR A 21 -0.98 -8.58 -0.72
N SER A 22 -1.04 -9.22 0.45
CA SER A 22 -0.25 -10.41 0.74
C SER A 22 -0.53 -11.55 -0.25
N ASP A 23 0.43 -12.45 -0.41
CA ASP A 23 0.29 -13.64 -1.28
C ASP A 23 -0.47 -14.80 -0.59
N GLU A 24 -1.15 -14.51 0.51
CA GLU A 24 -1.99 -15.50 1.17
C GLU A 24 -3.29 -15.67 0.41
N ASP A 25 -3.73 -16.92 0.25
CA ASP A 25 -5.03 -17.29 -0.30
C ASP A 25 -6.17 -17.04 0.72
N LYS A 26 -6.22 -15.81 1.20
CA LYS A 26 -7.21 -15.24 2.10
C LYS A 26 -7.53 -13.83 1.62
N VAL A 27 -8.81 -13.49 1.66
CA VAL A 27 -9.27 -12.14 1.33
C VAL A 27 -8.75 -11.14 2.35
N THR A 28 -8.40 -9.95 1.87
CA THR A 28 -8.00 -8.84 2.73
C THR A 28 -9.22 -8.32 3.48
N PRO A 29 -9.18 -8.24 4.82
CA PRO A 29 -10.27 -7.62 5.57
C PRO A 29 -10.49 -6.16 5.16
N VAL A 30 -11.75 -5.74 5.07
CA VAL A 30 -12.14 -4.40 4.60
C VAL A 30 -11.46 -3.28 5.40
N TYR A 31 -11.33 -3.42 6.73
CA TYR A 31 -10.70 -2.39 7.58
C TYR A 31 -9.26 -2.05 7.16
N LYS A 32 -8.50 -3.01 6.61
CA LYS A 32 -7.13 -2.75 6.12
C LYS A 32 -7.13 -1.88 4.86
N LEU A 33 -8.17 -2.00 4.04
CA LEU A 33 -8.36 -1.14 2.87
C LEU A 33 -8.82 0.25 3.31
N GLU A 34 -9.72 0.31 4.31
CA GLU A 34 -10.18 1.57 4.89
C GLU A 34 -9.02 2.38 5.51
N GLU A 35 -8.09 1.73 6.19
CA GLU A 35 -6.86 2.38 6.72
C GLU A 35 -6.05 3.05 5.60
N ILE A 36 -5.90 2.40 4.44
CA ILE A 36 -5.21 2.97 3.28
C ILE A 36 -6.01 4.15 2.72
N CYS A 37 -7.34 4.01 2.58
CA CYS A 37 -8.19 5.10 2.13
C CYS A 37 -8.13 6.31 3.06
N GLU A 38 -8.12 6.09 4.37
CA GLU A 38 -8.05 7.16 5.37
C GLU A 38 -6.70 7.87 5.35
N LEU A 39 -5.60 7.12 5.20
CA LEU A 39 -4.28 7.68 4.96
C LEU A 39 -4.29 8.59 3.73
N LEU A 40 -4.87 8.13 2.61
CA LEU A 40 -4.91 8.91 1.37
C LEU A 40 -5.75 10.19 1.50
N ARG A 41 -6.90 10.15 2.20
CA ARG A 41 -7.77 11.31 2.41
C ARG A 41 -7.16 12.38 3.32
N SER A 42 -6.43 11.94 4.34
CA SER A 42 -5.82 12.82 5.35
C SER A 42 -4.45 13.37 4.94
N SER A 43 -3.89 12.88 3.83
CA SER A 43 -2.52 13.19 3.42
C SER A 43 -2.40 14.21 2.29
N HIS A 44 -1.23 14.85 2.23
CA HIS A 44 -0.86 15.70 1.10
C HIS A 44 -0.62 14.89 -0.18
N VAL A 45 -0.81 15.53 -1.35
CA VAL A 45 -0.69 14.89 -2.68
C VAL A 45 0.64 14.15 -2.91
N SER A 46 1.73 14.59 -2.28
CA SER A 46 3.03 13.90 -2.36
C SER A 46 2.98 12.48 -1.78
N ILE A 47 2.22 12.28 -0.70
CA ILE A 47 2.02 10.96 -0.08
C ILE A 47 1.10 10.12 -0.97
N VAL A 48 0.03 10.72 -1.52
CA VAL A 48 -0.89 10.04 -2.44
C VAL A 48 -0.13 9.48 -3.65
N LYS A 49 0.77 10.27 -4.25
CA LYS A 49 1.63 9.82 -5.36
C LYS A 49 2.50 8.63 -4.97
N GLU A 50 3.19 8.72 -3.83
CA GLU A 50 4.07 7.65 -3.36
C GLU A 50 3.29 6.34 -3.09
N VAL A 51 2.14 6.43 -2.41
CA VAL A 51 1.29 5.26 -2.16
C VAL A 51 0.74 4.67 -3.46
N SER A 52 0.38 5.52 -4.43
CA SER A 52 -0.05 5.07 -5.76
C SER A 52 1.06 4.32 -6.49
N GLU A 53 2.31 4.77 -6.39
CA GLU A 53 3.47 4.06 -6.95
C GLU A 53 3.64 2.67 -6.32
N PHE A 54 3.47 2.55 -5.00
CA PHE A 54 3.51 1.25 -4.32
C PHE A 54 2.40 0.32 -4.83
N VAL A 55 1.17 0.81 -4.94
CA VAL A 55 0.02 0.06 -5.48
C VAL A 55 0.28 -0.40 -6.91
N LEU A 56 0.76 0.48 -7.80
CA LEU A 56 1.07 0.14 -9.18
C LEU A 56 2.19 -0.90 -9.26
N LYS A 57 3.22 -0.80 -8.42
CA LYS A 57 4.30 -1.79 -8.35
C LYS A 57 3.80 -3.18 -7.95
N ARG A 58 2.72 -3.28 -7.16
CA ARG A 58 2.10 -4.57 -6.82
C ARG A 58 1.47 -5.26 -8.04
N LEU A 59 1.07 -4.52 -9.09
CA LEU A 59 0.57 -5.12 -10.34
C LEU A 59 1.65 -5.87 -11.12
N GLU A 60 2.93 -5.55 -10.89
CA GLU A 60 4.08 -6.22 -11.51
C GLU A 60 4.49 -7.49 -10.74
N HIS A 61 3.81 -7.81 -9.64
CA HIS A 61 4.14 -8.98 -8.82
C HIS A 61 3.89 -10.30 -9.58
N LYS A 62 4.75 -11.29 -9.35
CA LYS A 62 4.66 -12.60 -10.02
C LYS A 62 3.37 -13.35 -9.66
N SER A 63 2.98 -13.30 -8.39
CA SER A 63 1.78 -13.99 -7.92
C SER A 63 0.50 -13.39 -8.49
N PRO A 64 -0.41 -14.22 -9.04
CA PRO A 64 -1.75 -13.79 -9.45
C PRO A 64 -2.62 -13.33 -8.27
N ILE A 65 -2.45 -13.89 -7.07
CA ILE A 65 -3.23 -13.54 -5.87
C ILE A 65 -2.98 -12.07 -5.49
N VAL A 66 -1.71 -11.67 -5.46
CA VAL A 66 -1.32 -10.28 -5.19
C VAL A 66 -1.98 -9.32 -6.19
N LYS A 67 -1.95 -9.68 -7.48
CA LYS A 67 -2.54 -8.86 -8.55
C LYS A 67 -4.07 -8.78 -8.47
N GLN A 68 -4.72 -9.87 -8.07
CA GLN A 68 -6.17 -9.91 -7.91
C GLN A 68 -6.65 -8.97 -6.79
N LYS A 69 -5.93 -8.92 -5.67
CA LYS A 69 -6.27 -8.06 -4.51
C LYS A 69 -6.26 -6.56 -4.81
N LEU A 70 -5.73 -6.14 -5.95
CA LEU A 70 -5.73 -4.75 -6.42
C LEU A 70 -6.89 -4.42 -7.35
N LYS A 71 -7.56 -5.45 -7.89
CA LYS A 71 -8.66 -5.32 -8.85
C LYS A 71 -10.04 -5.42 -8.20
N ALA A 72 -10.09 -5.75 -6.92
CA ALA A 72 -11.29 -5.77 -6.10
C ALA A 72 -11.61 -4.36 -5.61
#